data_AF-A0A535FVI7-F1
#
_entry.id   AF-A0A535FVI7-F1
#
_cell.length_a   1.000
_cell.length_b   1.000
_cell.length_c   1.000
_cell.angle_alpha   90.00
_cell.angle_beta   90.00
_cell.angle_gamma   90.00
#
_symmetry.space_group_name_H-M   'P 1'
#
loop_
_entity.id
_entity.type
_entity.pdbx_description
1 polymer ?
#
loop_
_entity_poly.entity_id
_entity_poly.type
_entity_poly.pdbx_seq_one_letter_code
_entity_poly.pdbx_strand_id
1 'polypeptide(L)'
;MGRPRAIMGAFKSINRNEVSFMPTPPIRTITLGIADPHPLTFATIKRVAAILQDARTRYMEAGYEVQTVRLSTRPVFDDLMNWSSTDLLDYTGELQRMLDDLGLGFCSIGTAHAARPDFPLDRIELVADLLASTSALNATVHMATLYHGLRTDAALPVARMMKRLAAETQEGFGNFRFAMLACVEPGCPFFP
;
A
#
# COMPACT_ATOMS: atom_id res chain seq x y z
N MET A 1 4.35 -74.98 10.16
CA MET A 1 5.66 -74.30 10.31
C MET A 1 5.60 -72.98 9.55
N GLY A 2 5.88 -71.86 10.20
CA GLY A 2 5.94 -70.54 9.55
C GLY A 2 5.64 -69.41 10.53
N ARG A 3 6.63 -69.02 11.34
CA ARG A 3 6.56 -67.78 12.14
C ARG A 3 6.85 -66.59 11.22
N PRO A 4 6.13 -65.45 11.33
CA PRO A 4 6.53 -64.22 10.66
C PRO A 4 7.80 -63.63 11.31
N ARG A 5 8.79 -63.26 10.50
CA ARG A 5 9.99 -62.53 10.91
C ARG A 5 9.62 -61.08 11.22
N ALA A 6 9.95 -60.61 12.43
CA ALA A 6 9.90 -59.19 12.78
C ALA A 6 11.02 -58.44 12.04
N ILE A 7 10.65 -57.41 11.26
CA ILE A 7 11.60 -56.48 10.66
C ILE A 7 11.90 -55.42 11.70
N MET A 8 13.04 -55.56 12.37
CA MET A 8 13.53 -54.58 13.35
C MET A 8 14.26 -53.47 12.59
N GLY A 9 13.50 -52.47 12.15
CA GLY A 9 14.06 -51.24 11.57
C GLY A 9 14.75 -50.44 12.67
N ALA A 10 16.07 -50.26 12.56
CA ALA A 10 16.83 -49.40 13.45
C ALA A 10 16.37 -47.94 13.30
N PHE A 11 15.65 -47.43 14.28
CA PHE A 11 15.41 -45.99 14.42
C PHE A 11 16.77 -45.32 14.70
N LYS A 12 17.35 -44.67 13.69
CA LYS A 12 18.41 -43.70 13.91
C LYS A 12 17.82 -42.57 14.75
N SER A 13 18.31 -42.46 15.99
CA SER A 13 18.10 -41.32 16.87
C SER A 13 18.48 -40.04 16.12
N ILE A 14 17.49 -39.22 15.76
CA ILE A 14 17.71 -37.87 15.25
C ILE A 14 18.23 -37.03 16.42
N ASN A 15 19.48 -36.62 16.30
CA ASN A 15 20.16 -35.81 17.30
C ASN A 15 19.49 -34.41 17.32
N ARG A 16 18.73 -34.10 18.37
CA ARG A 16 17.96 -32.84 18.52
C ARG A 16 18.82 -31.58 18.74
N ASN A 17 20.13 -31.67 18.54
CA ASN A 17 21.09 -30.60 18.85
C ASN A 17 21.61 -29.81 17.65
N GLU A 18 21.10 -30.05 16.43
CA GLU A 18 21.24 -29.06 15.36
C GLU A 18 20.11 -28.04 15.50
N VAL A 19 20.37 -26.99 16.30
CA VAL A 19 19.62 -25.74 16.17
C VAL A 19 19.94 -25.22 14.77
N SER A 20 19.14 -25.63 13.80
CA SER A 20 19.11 -25.03 12.47
C SER A 20 19.01 -23.53 12.67
N PHE A 21 20.08 -22.81 12.30
CA PHE A 21 20.10 -21.36 12.30
C PHE A 21 19.13 -20.91 11.22
N MET A 22 17.85 -20.80 11.57
CA MET A 22 16.87 -20.22 10.67
C MET A 22 17.14 -18.72 10.65
N PRO A 23 17.54 -18.14 9.50
CA PRO A 23 17.73 -16.70 9.42
C PRO A 23 16.42 -16.01 9.80
N THR A 24 16.52 -14.92 10.55
CA THR A 24 15.35 -14.08 10.88
C THR A 24 14.68 -13.65 9.57
N PRO A 25 13.37 -13.92 9.38
CA PRO A 25 12.69 -13.56 8.15
C PRO A 25 12.69 -12.03 8.00
N PRO A 26 12.82 -11.51 6.76
CA PRO A 26 12.87 -10.08 6.54
C PRO A 26 11.49 -9.44 6.82
N ILE A 27 11.51 -8.23 7.38
CA ILE A 27 10.35 -7.35 7.44
C ILE A 27 10.20 -6.68 6.08
N ARG A 28 9.23 -7.15 5.30
CA ARG A 28 8.92 -6.61 3.96
C ARG A 28 8.63 -5.11 4.00
N THR A 29 7.84 -4.67 4.98
CA THR A 29 7.49 -3.26 5.17
C THR A 29 7.08 -2.96 6.60
N ILE A 30 7.32 -1.72 7.04
CA ILE A 30 6.66 -1.11 8.21
C ILE A 30 5.77 0.02 7.69
N THR A 31 4.48 -0.05 7.95
CA THR A 31 3.52 0.99 7.51
C THR A 31 3.01 1.78 8.70
N LEU A 32 3.12 3.11 8.65
CA LEU A 32 2.49 4.01 9.62
C LEU A 32 1.26 4.66 9.00
N GLY A 33 0.09 4.37 9.57
CA GLY A 33 -1.15 5.06 9.26
C GLY A 33 -1.31 6.33 10.09
N ILE A 34 -1.70 7.45 9.46
CA ILE A 34 -2.03 8.70 10.15
C ILE A 34 -3.49 9.08 9.96
N ALA A 35 -4.06 9.73 10.98
CA ALA A 35 -5.43 10.24 10.97
C ALA A 35 -5.51 11.76 10.74
N ASP A 36 -4.36 12.43 10.54
CA ASP A 36 -4.30 13.84 10.16
C ASP A 36 -5.03 14.04 8.81
N PRO A 37 -5.96 15.01 8.69
CA PRO A 37 -6.66 15.26 7.45
C PRO A 37 -5.77 15.95 6.41
N HIS A 38 -6.08 15.74 5.14
CA HIS A 38 -5.49 16.55 4.07
C HIS A 38 -6.00 18.02 4.12
N PRO A 39 -5.19 19.00 3.70
CA PRO A 39 -3.81 18.87 3.21
C PRO A 39 -2.80 18.68 4.36
N LEU A 40 -1.83 17.80 4.15
CA LEU A 40 -0.80 17.51 5.16
C LEU A 40 0.26 18.60 5.17
N THR A 41 0.77 18.93 6.35
CA THR A 41 1.86 19.90 6.52
C THR A 41 3.22 19.23 6.53
N PHE A 42 4.27 19.98 6.20
CA PHE A 42 5.66 19.49 6.32
C PHE A 42 5.98 19.02 7.74
N ALA A 43 5.46 19.70 8.77
CA ALA A 43 5.64 19.30 10.17
C ALA A 43 5.03 17.91 10.44
N THR A 44 3.86 17.62 9.87
CA THR A 44 3.22 16.30 9.95
C THR A 44 4.07 15.23 9.26
N ILE A 45 4.52 15.46 8.02
CA ILE A 45 5.35 14.48 7.29
C ILE A 45 6.70 14.27 8.00
N LYS A 46 7.32 15.34 8.52
CA LYS A 46 8.57 15.25 9.29
C LYS A 46 8.42 14.40 10.55
N ARG A 47 7.31 14.55 11.28
CA ARG A 47 6.99 13.71 12.45
C ARG A 47 6.83 12.24 12.05
N VAL A 48 6.11 11.96 10.97
CA VAL A 48 5.92 10.61 10.42
C VAL A 48 7.25 9.97 10.03
N ALA A 49 8.09 10.71 9.30
CA ALA A 49 9.41 10.24 8.89
C ALA A 49 10.27 9.86 10.10
N ALA A 50 10.29 10.69 11.15
CA ALA A 50 11.01 10.38 12.38
C ALA A 50 10.53 9.08 13.05
N ILE A 51 9.21 8.87 13.14
CA ILE A 51 8.64 7.64 13.73
C ILE A 51 9.01 6.40 12.89
N LEU A 52 8.89 6.48 11.56
CA LEU A 52 9.23 5.36 10.67
C LEU A 52 10.72 5.01 10.73
N GLN A 53 11.60 6.01 10.80
CA GLN A 53 13.05 5.78 10.90
C GLN A 53 13.46 5.22 12.27
N ASP A 54 12.83 5.67 13.36
CA ASP A 54 13.02 5.09 14.69
C ASP A 54 12.57 3.61 14.72
N ALA A 55 11.38 3.32 14.19
CA ALA A 55 10.88 1.95 14.08
C ALA A 55 11.83 1.06 13.25
N ARG A 56 12.27 1.54 12.07
CA ARG A 56 13.23 0.83 11.22
C ARG A 56 14.51 0.51 11.98
N THR A 57 15.10 1.51 12.64
CA THR A 57 16.35 1.37 13.41
C THR A 57 16.20 0.30 14.49
N ARG A 58 15.14 0.36 15.30
CA ARG A 58 14.91 -0.59 16.40
C ARG A 58 14.76 -2.03 15.92
N TYR A 59 14.06 -2.26 14.81
CA TYR A 59 13.94 -3.61 14.24
C TYR A 59 15.27 -4.10 13.66
N MET A 60 16.06 -3.22 13.04
CA MET A 60 17.39 -3.57 12.55
C MET A 60 18.36 -3.91 13.69
N GLU A 61 18.33 -3.14 14.79
CA GLU A 61 19.08 -3.44 16.02
C GLU A 61 18.66 -4.77 16.67
N ALA A 62 17.39 -5.16 16.52
CA ALA A 62 16.88 -6.46 16.95
C ALA A 62 17.25 -7.63 16.01
N GLY A 63 18.02 -7.38 14.94
CA GLY A 63 18.52 -8.42 14.03
C GLY A 63 17.59 -8.74 12.84
N TYR A 64 16.61 -7.88 12.54
CA TYR A 64 15.79 -8.00 11.34
C TYR A 64 16.34 -7.18 10.17
N GLU A 65 16.21 -7.70 8.95
CA GLU A 65 16.29 -6.86 7.76
C GLU A 65 14.95 -6.12 7.57
N VAL A 66 14.98 -4.79 7.45
CA VAL A 66 13.79 -3.98 7.12
C VAL A 66 13.96 -3.42 5.71
N GLN A 67 13.10 -3.85 4.80
CA GLN A 67 13.24 -3.54 3.38
C GLN A 67 12.64 -2.20 2.99
N THR A 68 11.43 -1.91 3.49
CA THR A 68 10.72 -0.66 3.17
C THR A 68 10.00 -0.09 4.38
N VAL A 69 9.74 1.21 4.34
CA VAL A 69 8.80 1.91 5.21
C VAL A 69 7.76 2.59 4.35
N ARG A 70 6.52 2.68 4.83
CA ARG A 70 5.39 3.22 4.08
C ARG A 70 4.55 4.14 4.96
N LEU A 71 4.00 5.20 4.38
CA LEU A 71 2.99 6.06 4.99
C LEU A 71 1.61 5.72 4.40
N SER A 72 0.59 5.61 5.25
CA SER A 72 -0.81 5.58 4.81
C SER A 72 -1.56 6.79 5.38
N THR A 73 -2.23 7.55 4.53
CA THR A 73 -3.03 8.71 4.94
C THR A 73 -4.52 8.41 4.86
N ARG A 74 -5.33 9.39 5.24
CA ARG A 74 -6.77 9.41 4.95
C ARG A 74 -7.02 9.54 3.44
N PRO A 75 -8.21 9.19 2.93
CA PRO A 75 -8.55 9.40 1.53
C PRO A 75 -8.55 10.89 1.14
N VAL A 76 -7.66 11.25 0.20
CA VAL A 76 -7.53 12.64 -0.26
C VAL A 76 -8.83 13.19 -0.88
N PHE A 77 -9.59 12.34 -1.58
CA PHE A 77 -10.85 12.74 -2.21
C PHE A 77 -12.00 12.97 -1.21
N ASP A 78 -11.88 12.46 0.01
CA ASP A 78 -12.85 12.71 1.07
C ASP A 78 -12.52 14.01 1.79
N ASP A 79 -11.25 14.20 2.16
CA ASP A 79 -10.82 15.39 2.89
C ASP A 79 -10.82 16.66 2.00
N LEU A 80 -10.58 16.52 0.69
CA LEU A 80 -10.49 17.63 -0.28
C LEU A 80 -11.60 17.60 -1.34
N MET A 81 -12.80 17.12 -0.99
CA MET A 81 -13.91 16.90 -1.94
C MET A 81 -14.26 18.12 -2.83
N ASN A 82 -14.11 19.34 -2.29
CA ASN A 82 -14.49 20.59 -2.94
C ASN A 82 -13.36 21.22 -3.76
N TRP A 83 -12.16 20.62 -3.77
CA TRP A 83 -11.01 21.15 -4.49
C TRP A 83 -11.11 20.89 -5.99
N SER A 84 -10.60 21.81 -6.80
CA SER A 84 -10.52 21.58 -8.24
C SER A 84 -9.48 20.50 -8.58
N SER A 85 -9.53 19.96 -9.79
CA SER A 85 -8.49 19.01 -10.24
C SER A 85 -7.10 19.63 -10.24
N THR A 86 -6.98 20.93 -10.55
CA THR A 86 -5.72 21.67 -10.51
C THR A 86 -5.19 21.79 -9.09
N ASP A 87 -6.02 22.19 -8.13
CA ASP A 87 -5.58 22.31 -6.73
C ASP A 87 -5.13 20.97 -6.15
N LEU A 88 -5.80 19.87 -6.53
CA LEU A 88 -5.40 18.52 -6.12
C LEU A 88 -4.05 18.11 -6.72
N LEU A 89 -3.82 18.39 -8.00
CA LEU A 89 -2.54 18.14 -8.65
C LEU A 89 -1.41 18.93 -7.99
N ASP A 90 -1.62 20.24 -7.79
CA ASP A 90 -0.67 21.11 -7.10
C ASP A 90 -0.33 20.55 -5.71
N TYR A 91 -1.35 20.24 -4.90
CA TYR A 91 -1.14 19.66 -3.57
C TYR A 91 -0.39 18.32 -3.59
N THR A 92 -0.71 17.41 -4.50
CA THR A 92 0.02 16.14 -4.58
C THR A 92 1.47 16.31 -5.04
N GLY A 93 1.74 17.31 -5.88
CA GLY A 93 3.11 17.72 -6.22
C GLY A 93 3.87 18.27 -5.01
N GLU A 94 3.22 19.08 -4.18
CA GLU A 94 3.81 19.54 -2.91
C GLU A 94 4.06 18.39 -1.94
N LEU A 95 3.09 17.47 -1.80
CA LEU A 95 3.23 16.28 -0.98
C LEU A 95 4.40 15.40 -1.44
N GLN A 96 4.53 15.17 -2.75
CA GLN A 96 5.67 14.45 -3.33
C GLN A 96 7.00 15.09 -2.92
N ARG A 97 7.15 16.42 -3.07
CA ARG A 97 8.38 17.12 -2.65
C ARG A 97 8.67 16.94 -1.15
N MET A 98 7.66 17.06 -0.29
CA MET A 98 7.84 16.84 1.14
C MET A 98 8.28 15.41 1.48
N LEU A 99 7.75 14.42 0.76
CA LEU A 99 8.13 13.02 0.92
C LEU A 99 9.58 12.79 0.44
N ASP A 100 9.98 13.37 -0.69
CA ASP A 100 11.33 13.28 -1.22
C ASP A 100 12.36 13.92 -0.27
N ASP A 101 12.08 15.12 0.24
CA ASP A 101 12.93 15.84 1.21
C ASP A 101 13.18 15.03 2.48
N LEU A 102 12.28 14.10 2.82
CA LEU A 102 12.34 13.26 4.02
C LEU A 102 12.66 11.79 3.72
N GLY A 103 12.94 11.45 2.45
CA GLY A 103 13.32 10.10 2.02
C GLY A 103 12.21 9.04 2.14
N LEU A 104 10.94 9.44 2.04
CA LEU A 104 9.78 8.54 2.09
C LEU A 104 9.30 8.15 0.69
N GLY A 105 9.76 7.01 0.19
CA GLY A 105 9.45 6.57 -1.17
C GLY A 105 8.07 5.92 -1.39
N PHE A 106 7.25 5.75 -0.34
CA PHE A 106 5.95 5.09 -0.45
C PHE A 106 4.91 5.76 0.47
N CYS A 107 3.90 6.36 -0.14
CA CYS A 107 2.78 7.00 0.55
C CYS A 107 1.46 6.63 -0.13
N SER A 108 0.48 6.11 0.60
CA SER A 108 -0.89 5.95 0.09
C SER A 108 -1.67 7.20 0.43
N ILE A 109 -2.29 7.81 -0.58
CA ILE A 109 -3.23 8.91 -0.45
C ILE A 109 -4.68 8.43 -0.23
N GLY A 110 -4.83 7.15 0.12
CA GLY A 110 -6.08 6.49 0.46
C GLY A 110 -6.92 6.09 -0.76
N THR A 111 -8.22 5.95 -0.50
CA THR A 111 -9.17 5.26 -1.38
C THR A 111 -10.14 6.24 -2.02
N ALA A 112 -10.19 6.28 -3.34
CA ALA A 112 -11.33 6.84 -4.07
C ALA A 112 -12.53 5.90 -3.94
N HIS A 113 -13.50 6.27 -3.10
CA HIS A 113 -14.67 5.44 -2.77
C HIS A 113 -15.75 5.46 -3.86
N ALA A 114 -15.40 5.00 -5.07
CA ALA A 114 -16.29 5.02 -6.25
C ALA A 114 -17.61 4.26 -6.07
N ALA A 115 -17.66 3.26 -5.19
CA ALA A 115 -18.88 2.54 -4.84
C ALA A 115 -19.95 3.43 -4.20
N ARG A 116 -19.58 4.54 -3.54
CA ARG A 116 -20.55 5.47 -2.97
C ARG A 116 -21.27 6.22 -4.10
N PRO A 117 -22.61 6.34 -4.07
CA PRO A 117 -23.35 7.03 -5.14
C PRO A 117 -22.97 8.50 -5.35
N ASP A 118 -22.56 9.17 -4.28
CA ASP A 118 -22.14 10.57 -4.26
C ASP A 118 -20.70 10.79 -4.75
N PHE A 119 -19.91 9.73 -4.93
CA PHE A 119 -18.56 9.86 -5.47
C PHE A 119 -18.63 10.22 -6.97
N PRO A 120 -18.02 11.34 -7.39
CA PRO A 120 -18.01 11.75 -8.79
C PRO A 120 -17.04 10.91 -9.63
N LEU A 121 -17.56 10.17 -10.61
CA LEU A 121 -16.79 9.18 -11.39
C LEU A 121 -15.69 9.80 -12.25
N ASP A 122 -15.79 11.08 -12.61
CA ASP A 122 -14.76 11.84 -13.30
C ASP A 122 -13.48 11.98 -12.46
N ARG A 123 -13.58 11.90 -11.11
CA ARG A 123 -12.40 11.85 -10.23
C ARG A 123 -11.57 10.59 -10.38
N ILE A 124 -12.09 9.52 -11.00
CA ILE A 124 -11.31 8.31 -11.28
C ILE A 124 -10.20 8.62 -12.29
N GLU A 125 -10.47 9.43 -13.30
CA GLU A 125 -9.45 9.83 -14.27
C GLU A 125 -8.37 10.71 -13.62
N LEU A 126 -8.76 11.54 -12.63
CA LEU A 126 -7.81 12.34 -11.85
C LEU A 126 -6.82 11.46 -11.06
N VAL A 127 -7.22 10.26 -10.59
CA VAL A 127 -6.28 9.31 -9.95
C VAL A 127 -5.12 8.96 -10.88
N ALA A 128 -5.36 8.78 -12.19
CA ALA A 128 -4.27 8.57 -13.14
C ALA A 128 -3.33 9.77 -13.20
N ASP A 129 -3.86 10.99 -13.23
CA ASP A 129 -3.05 12.21 -13.29
C ASP A 129 -2.19 12.38 -12.03
N LEU A 130 -2.77 12.13 -10.85
CA LEU A 130 -2.05 12.18 -9.57
C LEU A 130 -0.90 11.18 -9.54
N LEU A 131 -1.15 9.93 -9.97
CA LEU A 131 -0.13 8.88 -9.96
C LEU A 131 0.90 9.07 -11.08
N ALA A 132 0.51 9.52 -12.27
CA ALA A 132 1.45 9.73 -13.37
C ALA A 132 2.44 10.88 -13.09
N SER A 133 2.00 11.90 -12.35
CA SER A 133 2.83 13.07 -11.99
C SER A 133 3.69 12.88 -10.73
N THR A 134 3.56 11.75 -10.03
CA THR A 134 4.27 11.48 -8.78
C THR A 134 4.95 10.11 -8.80
N SER A 135 5.90 9.87 -7.90
CA SER A 135 6.67 8.63 -7.84
C SER A 135 6.47 7.87 -6.53
N ALA A 136 6.23 8.57 -5.43
CA ALA A 136 6.03 7.98 -4.09
C ALA A 136 4.56 7.68 -3.79
N LEU A 137 3.62 8.32 -4.49
CA LEU A 137 2.19 8.20 -4.17
C LEU A 137 1.58 6.93 -4.76
N ASN A 138 0.70 6.33 -3.97
CA ASN A 138 -0.11 5.17 -4.28
C ASN A 138 -1.58 5.49 -3.98
N ALA A 139 -2.51 4.92 -4.73
CA ALA A 139 -3.92 5.16 -4.53
C ALA A 139 -4.74 3.91 -4.85
N THR A 140 -5.94 3.84 -4.30
CA THR A 140 -6.89 2.78 -4.66
C THR A 140 -8.22 3.34 -5.09
N VAL A 141 -8.97 2.58 -5.90
CA VAL A 141 -10.36 2.89 -6.25
C VAL A 141 -11.23 1.73 -5.80
N HIS A 142 -12.20 1.99 -4.94
CA HIS A 142 -13.07 0.98 -4.37
C HIS A 142 -14.41 0.97 -5.09
N MET A 143 -14.61 -0.02 -5.97
CA MET A 143 -15.78 -0.08 -6.86
C MET A 143 -16.94 -0.90 -6.31
N ALA A 144 -16.67 -1.80 -5.36
CA ALA A 144 -17.68 -2.66 -4.77
C ALA A 144 -17.52 -2.76 -3.26
N THR A 145 -18.60 -2.53 -2.53
CA THR A 145 -18.69 -2.76 -1.08
C THR A 145 -19.87 -3.68 -0.77
N LEU A 146 -19.89 -4.30 0.41
CA LEU A 146 -21.07 -5.03 0.85
C LEU A 146 -22.29 -4.12 1.05
N TYR A 147 -22.07 -2.85 1.40
CA TYR A 147 -23.12 -1.88 1.69
C TYR A 147 -23.74 -1.25 0.43
N HIS A 148 -22.91 -0.78 -0.52
CA HIS A 148 -23.37 -0.12 -1.75
C HIS A 148 -23.46 -1.06 -2.97
N GLY A 149 -22.98 -2.31 -2.85
CA GLY A 149 -22.84 -3.21 -3.99
C GLY A 149 -21.76 -2.77 -4.96
N LEU A 150 -21.77 -3.32 -6.18
CA LEU A 150 -20.86 -2.98 -7.28
C LEU A 150 -21.43 -1.81 -8.09
N ARG A 151 -20.66 -0.72 -8.22
CA ARG A 151 -20.99 0.36 -9.16
C ARG A 151 -20.37 0.09 -10.53
N THR A 152 -21.14 -0.56 -11.42
CA THR A 152 -20.68 -0.95 -12.76
C THR A 152 -20.21 0.24 -13.61
N ASP A 153 -20.80 1.42 -13.42
CA ASP A 153 -20.43 2.63 -14.16
C ASP A 153 -18.99 3.08 -13.91
N ALA A 154 -18.38 2.66 -12.79
CA ALA A 154 -16.98 2.93 -12.48
C ALA A 154 -16.00 2.00 -13.23
N ALA A 155 -16.47 0.90 -13.83
CA ALA A 155 -15.60 -0.11 -14.43
C ALA A 155 -14.83 0.40 -15.64
N LEU A 156 -15.51 1.10 -16.56
CA LEU A 156 -14.85 1.63 -17.75
C LEU A 156 -13.88 2.78 -17.40
N PRO A 157 -14.22 3.76 -16.53
CA PRO A 157 -13.26 4.74 -16.01
C PRO A 157 -12.01 4.10 -15.38
N VAL A 158 -12.17 3.09 -14.52
CA VAL A 158 -11.01 2.41 -13.91
C VAL A 158 -10.15 1.70 -14.96
N ALA A 159 -10.78 1.01 -15.91
CA ALA A 159 -10.05 0.35 -16.99
C ALA A 159 -9.26 1.34 -17.86
N ARG A 160 -9.84 2.50 -18.18
CA ARG A 160 -9.14 3.58 -18.91
C ARG A 160 -7.98 4.12 -18.10
N MET A 161 -8.20 4.43 -16.82
CA MET A 161 -7.15 4.89 -15.92
C MET A 161 -5.98 3.88 -15.83
N MET A 162 -6.23 2.57 -15.72
CA MET A 162 -5.17 1.54 -15.74
C MET A 162 -4.40 1.51 -17.07
N LYS A 163 -5.10 1.70 -18.20
CA LYS A 163 -4.48 1.80 -19.53
C LYS A 163 -3.62 3.06 -19.67
N ARG A 164 -4.06 4.17 -19.10
CA ARG A 164 -3.30 5.43 -19.03
C ARG A 164 -2.04 5.25 -18.19
N LEU A 165 -2.15 4.70 -16.97
CA LEU A 165 -0.99 4.41 -16.13
C LEU A 165 0.04 3.52 -16.84
N ALA A 166 -0.41 2.51 -17.58
CA ALA A 166 0.50 1.65 -18.36
C ALA A 166 1.26 2.41 -19.46
N ALA A 167 0.65 3.44 -20.06
CA ALA A 167 1.20 4.17 -21.19
C ALA A 167 1.98 5.45 -20.79
N GLU A 168 1.53 6.12 -19.73
CA GLU A 168 2.01 7.44 -19.31
C GLU A 168 3.13 7.35 -18.26
N THR A 169 3.36 6.18 -17.66
CA THR A 169 4.44 5.99 -16.68
C THR A 169 5.54 5.09 -17.24
N GLN A 170 6.78 5.35 -16.82
CA GLN A 170 7.94 4.55 -17.23
C GLN A 170 7.66 3.07 -16.99
N GLU A 171 7.78 2.24 -18.03
CA GLU A 171 7.54 0.79 -17.99
C GLU A 171 6.17 0.37 -17.39
N GLY A 172 5.20 1.29 -17.34
CA GLY A 172 3.89 1.07 -16.73
C GLY A 172 3.91 1.00 -15.19
N PHE A 173 4.98 1.48 -14.53
CA PHE A 173 5.15 1.44 -13.07
C PHE A 173 3.99 2.08 -12.28
N GLY A 174 3.24 2.99 -12.87
CA GLY A 174 2.04 3.57 -12.27
C GLY A 174 1.02 2.53 -11.85
N ASN A 175 0.90 1.41 -12.57
CA ASN A 175 -0.01 0.32 -12.19
C ASN A 175 0.45 -0.45 -10.94
N PHE A 176 1.73 -0.40 -10.58
CA PHE A 176 2.20 -0.97 -9.30
C PHE A 176 1.85 -0.09 -8.10
N ARG A 177 1.46 1.17 -8.34
CA ARG A 177 1.05 2.14 -7.33
C ARG A 177 -0.47 2.32 -7.28
N PHE A 178 -1.20 1.48 -8.01
CA PHE A 178 -2.65 1.51 -8.11
C PHE A 178 -3.25 0.14 -7.80
N ALA A 179 -4.42 0.14 -7.18
CA ALA A 179 -5.26 -1.04 -7.12
C ALA A 179 -6.76 -0.71 -7.17
N MET A 180 -7.51 -1.54 -7.88
CA MET A 180 -8.96 -1.58 -7.78
C MET A 180 -9.36 -2.52 -6.64
N LEU A 181 -10.25 -2.06 -5.76
CA LEU A 181 -10.74 -2.81 -4.61
C LEU A 181 -12.20 -3.24 -4.81
N ALA A 182 -12.50 -4.44 -4.34
CA ALA A 182 -13.85 -4.98 -4.21
C ALA A 182 -13.95 -5.72 -2.88
N CYS A 183 -14.90 -5.31 -2.03
CA CYS A 183 -15.15 -5.88 -0.71
C CYS A 183 -13.90 -5.95 0.20
N VAL A 184 -12.99 -4.99 0.06
CA VAL A 184 -11.84 -4.81 0.95
C VAL A 184 -12.19 -3.75 1.98
N GLU A 185 -12.47 -4.19 3.20
CA GLU A 185 -12.80 -3.30 4.31
C GLU A 185 -11.54 -2.64 4.90
N PRO A 186 -11.69 -1.51 5.62
CA PRO A 186 -10.59 -0.93 6.39
C PRO A 186 -9.95 -1.95 7.35
N GLY A 187 -8.63 -1.88 7.52
CA GLY A 187 -7.88 -2.79 8.38
C GLY A 187 -7.44 -4.11 7.71
N CYS A 188 -7.83 -4.36 6.46
CA CYS A 188 -7.21 -5.41 5.66
C CYS A 188 -5.76 -5.05 5.28
N PRO A 189 -4.82 -6.02 5.28
CA PRO A 189 -3.40 -5.78 4.99
C PRO A 189 -3.16 -5.63 3.48
N PHE A 190 -3.74 -4.60 2.87
CA PHE A 190 -3.57 -4.32 1.45
C PHE A 190 -3.20 -2.86 1.22
N PHE A 191 -2.05 -2.67 0.56
CA PHE A 191 -1.48 -1.39 0.20
C PHE A 191 -0.66 -1.63 -1.08
N PRO A 192 -1.05 -1.10 -2.25
CA PRO A 192 -0.16 -1.08 -3.41
C PRO A 192 1.09 -0.27 -3.06
#